data_AF-A0A2R7PD14-F1
#
_entry.id   AF-A0A2R7PD14-F1
#
_cell.length_a   1.000
_cell.length_b   1.000
_cell.length_c   1.000
_cell.angle_alpha   90.00
_cell.angle_beta   90.00
_cell.angle_gamma   90.00
#
_symmetry.space_group_name_H-M   'P 1'
#
loop_
_entity.id
_entity.type
_entity.pdbx_description
1 polymer ?
#
loop_
_entity_poly.entity_id
_entity_poly.type
_entity_poly.pdbx_seq_one_letter_code
_entity_poly.pdbx_strand_id
1 'polypeptide(L)'
;MKELLIYKKPVIAILAATKKPAVIVPALGLMSVSDCTLGVFLLLGLMALDFVTGVLASWNLWKKSKIESNFWKYGFSSSRIRLSIAKSVTYFLLIICSYGIEVIFKIKSFGSNRYTEHELTLSLLAIAFACSIEFYSIFFENLPKAGFDIWSYFKKMTSKIKSGISTIKDITKDDSNSAT
;
A
#
# COMPACT_ATOMS: atom_id res chain seq x y z
N MET A 1 -22.40 -20.27 19.77
CA MET A 1 -22.68 -20.78 18.39
C MET A 1 -23.26 -19.72 17.44
N LYS A 2 -24.02 -18.71 17.88
CA LYS A 2 -24.55 -17.64 17.00
C LYS A 2 -23.45 -16.76 16.36
N GLU A 3 -22.38 -16.47 17.09
CA GLU A 3 -21.24 -15.69 16.60
C GLU A 3 -20.52 -16.34 15.41
N LEU A 4 -20.36 -17.66 15.40
CA LEU A 4 -19.71 -18.41 14.31
C LEU A 4 -20.49 -18.33 12.99
N LEU A 5 -21.81 -18.13 13.03
CA LEU A 5 -22.65 -17.96 11.85
C LEU A 5 -22.45 -16.58 11.17
N ILE A 6 -22.10 -15.56 11.95
CA ILE A 6 -21.84 -14.21 11.45
C ILE A 6 -20.56 -14.18 10.61
N TYR A 7 -19.51 -14.89 11.07
CA TYR A 7 -18.24 -15.01 10.33
C TYR A 7 -18.26 -16.04 9.19
N LYS A 8 -19.26 -16.92 9.16
CA LYS A 8 -19.39 -17.95 8.10
C LYS A 8 -19.63 -17.33 6.72
N LYS A 9 -20.42 -16.25 6.65
CA LYS A 9 -20.72 -15.55 5.39
C LYS A 9 -19.49 -14.89 4.74
N PRO A 10 -18.67 -14.08 5.45
CA PRO A 10 -17.47 -13.50 4.85
C PRO A 10 -16.42 -14.56 4.49
N VAL A 11 -16.27 -15.63 5.29
CA VAL A 11 -15.33 -16.72 4.99
C VAL A 11 -15.75 -17.50 3.72
N ILE A 12 -17.03 -17.80 3.56
CA ILE A 12 -17.55 -18.44 2.33
C ILE A 12 -17.42 -17.51 1.12
N ALA A 13 -17.62 -16.20 1.30
CA ALA A 13 -17.43 -15.21 0.24
C ALA A 13 -15.96 -15.13 -0.21
N ILE A 14 -15.00 -15.17 0.72
CA ILE A 14 -13.57 -15.22 0.44
C ILE A 14 -13.19 -16.53 -0.27
N LEU A 15 -13.75 -17.67 0.15
CA LEU A 15 -13.55 -18.98 -0.49
C LEU A 15 -14.22 -19.10 -1.87
N ALA A 16 -15.32 -18.39 -2.11
CA ALA A 16 -15.97 -18.33 -3.42
C ALA A 16 -15.21 -17.38 -4.37
N ALA A 17 -14.64 -16.31 -3.81
CA ALA A 17 -13.82 -15.34 -4.53
C ALA A 17 -12.59 -16.00 -5.17
N THR A 18 -11.89 -16.88 -4.47
CA THR A 18 -10.71 -17.58 -5.02
C THR A 18 -10.99 -18.41 -6.29
N LYS A 19 -12.26 -18.80 -6.54
CA LYS A 19 -12.65 -19.58 -7.72
C LYS A 19 -12.98 -18.74 -8.96
N LYS A 20 -13.29 -17.44 -8.83
CA LYS A 20 -13.64 -16.55 -9.94
C LYS A 20 -13.09 -15.14 -9.73
N PRO A 21 -11.79 -14.92 -9.96
CA PRO A 21 -11.14 -13.61 -9.71
C PRO A 21 -11.74 -12.46 -10.52
N ALA A 22 -12.30 -12.75 -11.71
CA ALA A 22 -12.92 -11.75 -12.59
C ALA A 22 -14.18 -11.07 -12.00
N VAL A 23 -14.84 -11.68 -11.01
CA VAL A 23 -16.05 -11.13 -10.37
C VAL A 23 -15.72 -10.35 -9.09
N ILE A 24 -14.51 -10.55 -8.53
CA ILE A 24 -14.09 -9.91 -7.28
C ILE A 24 -13.84 -8.41 -7.47
N VAL A 25 -13.20 -8.03 -8.58
CA VAL A 25 -12.77 -6.64 -8.79
C VAL A 25 -13.97 -5.68 -8.82
N PRO A 26 -15.08 -5.97 -9.53
CA PRO A 26 -16.29 -5.15 -9.45
C PRO A 26 -17.01 -5.27 -8.10
N ALA A 27 -17.04 -6.45 -7.48
CA ALA A 27 -17.74 -6.67 -6.21
C ALA A 27 -17.08 -5.95 -5.03
N LEU A 28 -15.73 -5.86 -5.01
CA LEU A 28 -14.99 -5.04 -4.05
C LEU A 28 -15.26 -3.55 -4.24
N GLY A 29 -15.45 -3.09 -5.48
CA GLY A 29 -15.81 -1.71 -5.79
C GLY A 29 -17.24 -1.32 -5.37
N LEU A 30 -18.12 -2.30 -5.13
CA LEU A 30 -19.51 -2.11 -4.70
C LEU A 30 -19.71 -2.29 -3.19
N MET A 31 -18.71 -2.80 -2.45
CA MET A 31 -18.78 -2.85 -1.00
C MET A 31 -18.41 -1.48 -0.44
N SER A 32 -19.37 -0.81 0.20
CA SER A 32 -19.09 0.34 1.08
C SER A 32 -18.32 -0.17 2.31
N VAL A 33 -17.00 -0.30 2.18
CA VAL A 33 -16.10 -0.68 3.27
C VAL A 33 -15.73 0.57 4.08
N SER A 34 -15.63 0.43 5.41
CA SER A 34 -15.19 1.54 6.25
C SER A 34 -13.78 2.00 5.90
N ASP A 35 -13.47 3.27 6.13
CA ASP A 35 -12.16 3.87 5.83
C ASP A 35 -11.02 3.13 6.56
N CYS A 36 -11.24 2.72 7.81
CA CYS A 36 -10.29 1.89 8.55
C CYS A 36 -10.08 0.53 7.88
N THR A 37 -11.12 -0.09 7.33
CA THR A 37 -11.00 -1.36 6.61
C THR A 37 -10.19 -1.19 5.32
N LEU A 38 -10.49 -0.16 4.54
CA LEU A 38 -9.73 0.18 3.32
C LEU A 38 -8.26 0.49 3.67
N GLY A 39 -8.01 1.23 4.74
CA GLY A 39 -6.69 1.53 5.23
C GLY A 39 -5.90 0.27 5.64
N VAL A 40 -6.54 -0.68 6.32
CA VAL A 40 -5.91 -1.97 6.64
C VAL A 40 -5.60 -2.79 5.38
N PHE A 41 -6.50 -2.80 4.38
CA PHE A 41 -6.21 -3.44 3.11
C PHE A 41 -5.05 -2.78 2.36
N LEU A 42 -4.98 -1.45 2.37
CA LEU A 42 -3.86 -0.70 1.82
C LEU A 42 -2.56 -1.07 2.54
N LEU A 43 -2.56 -1.13 3.87
CA LEU A 43 -1.41 -1.53 4.67
C LEU A 43 -0.94 -2.95 4.31
N LEU A 44 -1.86 -3.91 4.24
CA LEU A 44 -1.55 -5.29 3.82
C LEU A 44 -0.95 -5.33 2.41
N GLY A 45 -1.49 -4.54 1.48
CA GLY A 45 -0.96 -4.41 0.12
C GLY A 45 0.46 -3.84 0.12
N LEU A 46 0.70 -2.76 0.88
CA LEU A 46 2.03 -2.15 1.02
C LEU A 46 3.04 -3.11 1.65
N MET A 47 2.66 -3.83 2.71
CA MET A 47 3.55 -4.82 3.33
C MET A 47 3.90 -5.98 2.40
N ALA A 48 2.95 -6.43 1.58
CA ALA A 48 3.23 -7.44 0.56
C ALA A 48 4.21 -6.89 -0.50
N LEU A 49 4.02 -5.65 -0.94
CA LEU A 49 4.93 -4.98 -1.88
C LEU A 49 6.32 -4.74 -1.27
N ASP A 50 6.41 -4.34 0.00
CA ASP A 50 7.68 -4.19 0.71
C ASP A 50 8.42 -5.52 0.79
N PHE A 51 7.72 -6.61 1.11
CA PHE A 51 8.31 -7.93 1.12
C PHE A 51 8.82 -8.34 -0.27
N VAL A 52 8.02 -8.16 -1.33
CA VAL A 52 8.42 -8.48 -2.71
C VAL A 52 9.62 -7.63 -3.13
N THR A 53 9.59 -6.32 -2.90
CA THR A 53 10.70 -5.42 -3.26
C THR A 53 11.96 -5.71 -2.44
N GLY A 54 11.82 -6.11 -1.18
CA GLY A 54 12.92 -6.58 -0.33
C GLY A 54 13.54 -7.89 -0.84
N VAL A 55 12.73 -8.84 -1.32
CA VAL A 55 13.22 -10.07 -1.97
C VAL A 55 13.96 -9.73 -3.26
N LEU A 56 13.41 -8.83 -4.10
CA LEU A 56 14.06 -8.36 -5.33
C LEU A 56 15.39 -7.65 -5.06
N ALA A 57 15.45 -6.82 -4.01
CA ALA A 57 16.67 -6.17 -3.55
C ALA A 57 17.74 -7.20 -3.17
N SER A 58 17.36 -8.18 -2.34
CA SER A 58 18.23 -9.30 -1.97
C SER A 58 18.70 -10.11 -3.18
N TRP A 59 17.81 -10.36 -4.15
CA TRP A 59 18.13 -11.08 -5.37
C TRP A 59 19.15 -10.33 -6.23
N ASN A 60 18.96 -9.03 -6.42
CA ASN A 60 19.88 -8.20 -7.20
C ASN A 60 21.27 -8.14 -6.55
N LEU A 61 21.34 -8.00 -5.22
CA LEU A 61 22.60 -8.02 -4.47
C LEU A 61 23.30 -9.37 -4.57
N TRP A 62 22.56 -10.48 -4.44
CA TRP A 62 23.10 -11.83 -4.61
C TRP A 62 23.60 -12.09 -6.03
N LYS A 63 22.86 -11.65 -7.06
CA LYS A 63 23.30 -11.76 -8.46
C LYS A 63 24.61 -10.99 -8.71
N LYS A 64 24.81 -9.85 -8.06
CA LYS A 64 26.04 -9.05 -8.15
C LYS A 64 27.22 -9.66 -7.38
N SER A 65 26.98 -10.45 -6.34
CA SER A 65 28.04 -11.01 -5.50
C SER A 65 28.76 -12.22 -6.11
N LYS A 66 28.36 -12.69 -7.30
CA LYS A 66 28.97 -13.84 -8.03
C LYS A 66 29.08 -15.15 -7.22
N ILE A 67 28.23 -15.33 -6.22
CA ILE A 67 28.22 -16.54 -5.40
C ILE A 67 27.41 -17.63 -6.11
N GLU A 68 28.05 -18.74 -6.51
CA GLU A 68 27.42 -19.91 -7.12
C GLU A 68 26.68 -20.79 -6.09
N SER A 69 25.66 -20.24 -5.43
CA SER A 69 24.90 -21.00 -4.44
C SER A 69 23.42 -20.61 -4.39
N ASN A 70 22.55 -21.53 -3.95
CA ASN A 70 21.10 -21.32 -3.97
C ASN A 70 20.67 -20.02 -3.25
N PHE A 71 19.96 -19.15 -3.96
CA PHE A 71 19.47 -17.85 -3.45
C PHE A 71 18.71 -17.97 -2.13
N TRP A 72 17.80 -18.93 -1.99
CA TRP A 72 17.00 -19.09 -0.77
C TRP A 72 17.80 -19.49 0.47
N LYS A 73 19.02 -20.03 0.28
CA LYS A 73 19.89 -20.44 1.38
C LYS A 73 20.94 -19.39 1.73
N TYR A 74 21.42 -18.62 0.75
CA TYR A 74 22.54 -17.68 0.93
C TYR A 74 22.24 -16.23 0.54
N GLY A 75 21.28 -15.99 -0.34
CA GLY A 75 20.84 -14.67 -0.79
C GLY A 75 19.70 -14.06 0.01
N PHE A 76 18.86 -14.90 0.65
CA PHE A 76 17.74 -14.45 1.49
C PHE A 76 17.86 -14.99 2.92
N SER A 77 18.11 -14.09 3.87
CA SER A 77 18.34 -14.46 5.28
C SER A 77 17.05 -14.54 6.09
N SER A 78 17.00 -15.51 7.02
CA SER A 78 15.92 -15.65 8.00
C SER A 78 15.73 -14.42 8.89
N SER A 79 16.79 -13.61 9.09
CA SER A 79 16.70 -12.35 9.83
C SER A 79 15.78 -11.35 9.15
N ARG A 80 15.75 -11.31 7.81
CA ARG A 80 14.87 -10.43 7.03
C ARG A 80 13.40 -10.82 7.16
N ILE A 81 13.10 -12.13 7.12
CA ILE A 81 11.75 -12.64 7.34
C ILE A 81 11.29 -12.30 8.76
N ARG A 82 12.14 -12.54 9.77
CA ARG A 82 11.84 -12.19 11.16
C ARG A 82 11.55 -10.70 11.33
N LEU A 83 12.32 -9.84 10.68
CA LEU A 83 12.12 -8.39 10.74
C LEU A 83 10.79 -7.97 10.08
N SER A 84 10.43 -8.57 8.94
CA SER A 84 9.15 -8.33 8.27
C SER A 84 7.96 -8.76 9.13
N ILE A 85 8.05 -9.93 9.78
CA ILE A 85 7.03 -10.40 10.74
C ILE A 85 6.96 -9.46 11.95
N ALA A 86 8.09 -9.05 12.51
CA ALA A 86 8.11 -8.13 13.65
C ALA A 86 7.45 -6.80 13.30
N LYS A 87 7.78 -6.20 12.15
CA LYS A 87 7.11 -4.99 11.64
C LYS A 87 5.59 -5.19 11.56
N SER A 88 5.15 -6.28 10.93
CA SER A 88 3.73 -6.63 10.82
C SER A 88 3.04 -6.63 12.18
N VAL A 89 3.58 -7.39 13.13
CA VAL A 89 3.04 -7.47 14.50
C VAL A 89 3.01 -6.10 15.17
N THR A 90 4.08 -5.30 15.04
CA THR A 90 4.14 -3.96 15.62
C THR A 90 3.09 -3.03 15.03
N TYR A 91 2.85 -3.04 13.71
CA TYR A 91 1.83 -2.19 13.10
C TYR A 91 0.42 -2.59 13.54
N PHE A 92 0.10 -3.89 13.52
CA PHE A 92 -1.22 -4.33 14.00
C PHE A 92 -1.43 -4.06 15.48
N LEU A 93 -0.39 -4.22 16.31
CA LEU A 93 -0.46 -3.88 17.73
C LEU A 93 -0.67 -2.38 17.94
N LEU A 94 0.03 -1.53 17.19
CA LEU A 94 -0.18 -0.08 17.21
C LEU A 94 -1.64 0.28 16.88
N ILE A 95 -2.19 -0.29 15.81
CA ILE A 95 -3.58 -0.03 15.37
C ILE A 95 -4.59 -0.49 16.44
N ILE A 96 -4.39 -1.69 17.00
CA ILE A 96 -5.26 -2.23 18.06
C ILE A 96 -5.17 -1.36 19.33
N CYS A 97 -3.98 -0.94 19.73
CA CYS A 97 -3.79 -0.06 20.88
C CYS A 97 -4.43 1.31 20.66
N SER A 98 -4.26 1.91 19.47
CA SER A 98 -4.91 3.16 19.11
C SER A 98 -6.43 3.05 19.17
N TYR A 99 -7.00 1.95 18.64
CA TYR A 99 -8.44 1.69 18.75
C TYR A 99 -8.88 1.47 20.20
N GLY A 100 -8.09 0.75 21.00
CA GLY A 100 -8.35 0.56 22.43
C GLY A 100 -8.40 1.88 23.19
N ILE A 101 -7.49 2.81 22.89
CA ILE A 101 -7.49 4.17 23.47
C ILE A 101 -8.75 4.93 23.07
N GLU A 102 -9.15 4.88 21.80
CA GLU A 102 -10.40 5.52 21.34
C GLU A 102 -11.61 5.02 22.13
N VAL A 103 -11.72 3.70 22.31
CA VAL A 103 -12.84 3.06 23.00
C VAL A 103 -12.83 3.37 24.50
N ILE A 104 -11.68 3.24 25.16
CA ILE A 104 -11.55 3.45 26.63
C ILE A 104 -11.83 4.91 26.99
N PHE A 105 -11.24 5.85 26.25
CA PHE A 105 -11.38 7.28 26.53
C PHE A 105 -12.57 7.92 25.81
N LYS A 106 -13.34 7.14 25.04
CA LYS A 106 -14.47 7.61 24.22
C LYS A 106 -14.08 8.82 23.37
N ILE A 107 -12.89 8.77 22.78
CA ILE A 107 -12.38 9.84 21.93
C ILE A 107 -13.26 9.89 20.69
N LYS A 108 -13.92 11.04 20.48
CA LYS A 108 -14.73 11.26 19.28
C LYS A 108 -13.81 11.44 18.07
N SER A 109 -14.29 11.10 16.88
CA SER A 109 -13.56 11.41 15.64
C SER A 109 -13.24 12.91 15.60
N PHE A 110 -12.10 13.26 15.01
CA PHE A 110 -11.59 14.63 14.94
C PHE A 110 -12.43 15.55 14.03
N GLY A 111 -13.60 15.09 13.58
CA GLY A 111 -14.55 15.79 12.73
C GLY A 111 -14.18 15.74 11.24
N SER A 112 -15.21 15.84 10.40
CA SER A 112 -15.08 16.17 8.97
C SER A 112 -14.69 17.64 8.84
N ASN A 113 -13.39 17.92 8.87
CA ASN A 113 -12.90 19.25 8.52
C ASN A 113 -13.04 19.47 7.00
N ARG A 114 -13.17 20.73 6.55
CA ARG A 114 -13.32 21.14 5.12
C ARG A 114 -12.33 20.54 4.11
N TYR A 115 -11.29 19.85 4.58
CA TYR A 115 -10.22 19.25 3.78
C TYR A 115 -10.37 17.75 3.52
N THR A 116 -11.26 17.05 4.25
CA THR A 116 -11.46 15.59 4.13
C THR A 116 -12.92 15.25 4.34
N GLU A 117 -13.51 14.51 3.39
CA GLU A 117 -14.88 13.99 3.50
C GLU A 117 -15.00 12.84 4.51
N HIS A 118 -13.86 12.26 4.90
CA HIS A 118 -13.78 11.11 5.80
C HIS A 118 -13.49 11.53 7.25
N GLU A 119 -14.09 10.81 8.19
CA GLU A 119 -13.88 11.03 9.63
C GLU A 119 -12.46 10.60 10.03
N LEU A 120 -11.63 11.57 10.40
CA LEU A 120 -10.30 11.30 10.94
C LEU A 120 -10.42 10.70 12.34
N THR A 121 -9.96 9.47 12.50
CA THR A 121 -9.86 8.76 13.78
C THR A 121 -8.38 8.54 14.12
N LEU A 122 -8.08 8.34 15.41
CA LEU A 122 -6.73 7.99 15.88
C LEU A 122 -6.26 6.65 15.29
N SER A 123 -7.16 5.68 15.13
CA SER A 123 -6.89 4.41 14.46
C SER A 123 -6.56 4.61 12.97
N LEU A 124 -7.30 5.47 12.27
CA LEU A 124 -7.01 5.80 10.86
C LEU A 124 -5.64 6.47 10.73
N LEU A 125 -5.27 7.34 11.68
CA LEU A 125 -3.96 7.98 11.73
C LEU A 125 -2.83 6.98 12.00
N ALA A 126 -3.05 6.01 12.92
CA ALA A 126 -2.11 4.93 13.17
C ALA A 126 -1.89 4.04 11.93
N ILE A 127 -2.96 3.73 11.20
CA ILE A 127 -2.88 3.02 9.91
C ILE A 127 -2.08 3.85 8.90
N ALA A 128 -2.39 5.15 8.74
CA ALA A 128 -1.68 6.03 7.82
C ALA A 128 -0.18 6.14 8.13
N PHE A 129 0.18 6.17 9.42
CA PHE A 129 1.57 6.16 9.86
C PHE A 129 2.28 4.85 9.49
N ALA A 130 1.66 3.69 9.75
CA ALA A 130 2.20 2.39 9.35
C ALA A 130 2.37 2.29 7.82
N CYS A 131 1.38 2.73 7.04
CA CYS A 131 1.46 2.81 5.59
C CYS A 131 2.61 3.71 5.12
N SER A 132 2.84 4.84 5.79
CA SER A 132 3.90 5.77 5.44
C SER A 132 5.29 5.15 5.65
N ILE A 133 5.49 4.37 6.71
CA ILE A 133 6.74 3.65 6.96
C ILE A 133 6.99 2.60 5.87
N GLU A 134 5.97 1.83 5.50
CA GLU A 134 6.09 0.81 4.45
C GLU A 134 6.35 1.45 3.08
N PHE A 135 5.68 2.56 2.77
CA PHE A 135 5.96 3.35 1.57
C PHE A 135 7.43 3.80 1.53
N TYR A 136 7.94 4.33 2.64
CA TYR A 136 9.34 4.74 2.72
C TYR A 136 10.30 3.56 2.48
N SER A 137 10.04 2.43 3.12
CA SER A 137 10.81 1.19 2.97
C SER A 137 10.84 0.71 1.51
N ILE A 138 9.71 0.71 0.82
CA ILE A 138 9.62 0.35 -0.60
C ILE A 138 10.46 1.30 -1.46
N PHE A 139 10.14 2.60 -1.41
CA PHE A 139 10.66 3.57 -2.38
C PHE A 139 12.07 4.06 -2.07
N PHE A 140 12.46 4.18 -0.82
CA PHE A 140 13.78 4.75 -0.50
C PHE A 140 14.80 3.69 -0.11
N GLU A 141 14.35 2.49 0.29
CA GLU A 141 15.27 1.43 0.70
C GLU A 141 15.34 0.27 -0.28
N ASN A 142 14.21 -0.38 -0.58
CA ASN A 142 14.20 -1.65 -1.30
C ASN A 142 14.33 -1.48 -2.82
N LEU A 143 13.54 -0.61 -3.44
CA LEU A 143 13.61 -0.38 -4.89
C LEU A 143 14.99 0.10 -5.38
N PRO A 144 15.71 1.02 -4.69
CA PRO A 144 17.06 1.40 -5.10
C PRO A 144 18.04 0.22 -5.03
N LYS A 145 17.96 -0.59 -3.97
CA LYS A 145 18.79 -1.81 -3.82
C LYS A 145 18.45 -2.87 -4.87
N ALA A 146 17.19 -2.96 -5.30
CA ALA A 146 16.75 -3.81 -6.40
C ALA A 146 17.25 -3.34 -7.78
N GLY A 147 17.92 -2.18 -7.85
CA GLY A 147 18.51 -1.64 -9.09
C GLY A 147 17.56 -0.75 -9.87
N PHE A 148 16.43 -0.36 -9.29
CA PHE A 148 15.54 0.65 -9.87
C PHE A 148 16.02 2.04 -9.47
N ASP A 149 16.42 2.83 -10.46
CA ASP A 149 16.69 4.25 -10.26
C ASP A 149 15.36 5.02 -10.27
N ILE A 150 14.75 5.11 -9.09
CA ILE A 150 13.45 5.75 -8.87
C ILE A 150 13.50 7.23 -9.21
N TRP A 151 14.64 7.89 -8.97
CA TRP A 151 14.79 9.31 -9.30
C TRP A 151 14.80 9.53 -10.81
N SER A 152 15.50 8.67 -11.54
CA SER A 152 15.48 8.68 -13.01
C SER A 152 14.09 8.34 -13.57
N TYR A 153 13.39 7.38 -12.98
CA TYR A 153 12.02 7.03 -13.40
C TYR A 153 11.02 8.15 -13.09
N PHE A 154 11.10 8.76 -11.92
CA PHE A 154 10.28 9.90 -11.52
C PHE A 154 10.56 11.12 -12.41
N LYS A 155 11.82 11.40 -12.72
CA LYS A 155 12.21 12.48 -13.65
C LYS A 155 11.68 12.24 -15.06
N LYS A 156 11.71 10.98 -15.54
CA LYS A 156 11.08 10.60 -16.82
C LYS A 156 9.56 10.73 -16.79
N MET A 157 8.91 10.34 -15.69
CA MET A 157 7.46 10.46 -15.56
C MET A 157 7.02 11.93 -15.52
N THR A 158 7.69 12.75 -14.71
CA THR A 158 7.42 14.20 -14.63
C THR A 158 7.73 14.92 -15.93
N SER A 159 8.77 14.53 -16.68
CA SER A 159 9.01 15.11 -18.02
C SER A 159 7.92 14.72 -19.02
N LYS A 160 7.41 13.49 -18.98
CA LYS A 160 6.28 13.06 -19.83
C LYS A 160 5.00 13.81 -19.49
N ILE A 161 4.69 13.98 -18.21
CA ILE A 161 3.52 14.76 -17.76
C ILE A 161 3.67 16.22 -18.18
N LYS A 162 4.84 16.83 -17.97
CA LYS A 162 5.11 18.21 -18.40
C LYS A 162 4.98 18.39 -19.91
N SER A 163 5.46 17.42 -20.68
CA SER A 163 5.33 17.40 -22.14
C SER A 163 3.86 17.30 -22.58
N GLY A 164 3.09 16.40 -21.96
CA GLY A 164 1.66 16.29 -22.24
C GLY A 164 0.88 17.57 -21.91
N ILE A 165 1.21 18.23 -20.79
CA ILE A 165 0.60 19.51 -20.41
C ILE A 165 0.97 20.62 -21.42
N SER A 166 2.21 20.67 -21.92
CA SER A 166 2.58 21.64 -22.96
C SER A 166 1.85 21.37 -24.27
N THR A 167 1.75 20.10 -24.70
CA THR A 167 1.01 19.74 -25.93
C THR A 167 -0.46 20.14 -25.84
N ILE A 168 -1.12 19.90 -24.70
CA ILE A 168 -2.51 20.31 -24.47
C ILE A 168 -2.62 21.84 -24.52
N LYS A 169 -1.69 22.56 -23.89
CA LYS A 169 -1.68 24.02 -23.86
C LYS A 169 -1.47 24.65 -25.24
N ASP A 170 -0.65 24.03 -26.09
CA ASP A 170 -0.41 24.47 -27.46
C ASP A 170 -1.64 24.22 -28.33
N ILE A 171 -2.29 23.05 -28.22
CA ILE A 171 -3.56 22.75 -28.92
C ILE A 171 -4.67 23.74 -28.51
N THR A 172 -4.81 24.04 -27.21
CA THR A 172 -5.81 25.00 -26.73
C THR A 172 -5.53 26.44 -27.20
N LYS A 173 -4.26 26.80 -27.43
CA LYS A 173 -3.88 28.12 -27.95
C LYS A 173 -4.17 28.27 -29.44
N ASP A 174 -3.90 27.24 -30.23
CA ASP A 174 -4.20 27.24 -31.66
C ASP A 174 -5.72 27.30 -31.92
N ASP A 175 -6.53 26.60 -31.12
CA ASP A 175 -8.00 26.72 -31.18
C ASP A 175 -8.47 28.15 -30.84
N SER A 176 -7.84 28.84 -29.87
CA SER A 176 -8.22 30.20 -29.49
C SER A 176 -7.84 31.29 -30.51
N ASN A 177 -6.80 31.07 -31.32
CA ASN A 177 -6.34 32.00 -32.35
C ASN A 177 -7.02 31.77 -33.71
N SER A 178 -7.66 30.62 -33.93
CA SER A 178 -8.44 30.33 -35.16
C SER A 178 -9.89 30.82 -35.10
N ALA A 179 -10.35 31.27 -33.92
CA ALA A 179 -11.71 31.75 -33.66
C ALA A 179 -11.85 33.29 -33.71
N THR A 180 -10.81 34.01 -34.14
CA THR A 180 -10.81 35.46 -34.42
C THR A 180 -10.46 35.72 -35.87
#